data_AF-A0A832ZNW8-F1
#
_entry.id   AF-A0A832ZNW8-F1
#
_cell.length_a   1.000
_cell.length_b   1.000
_cell.length_c   1.000
_cell.angle_alpha   90.00
_cell.angle_beta   90.00
_cell.angle_gamma   90.00
#
_symmetry.space_group_name_H-M   'P 1'
#
loop_
_entity.id
_entity.type
_entity.pdbx_description
1 polymer ?
#
loop_
_entity_poly.entity_id
_entity_poly.type
_entity_poly.pdbx_seq_one_letter_code
_entity_poly.pdbx_strand_id
1 'polypeptide(L)'
;MAASNVLQRAVVRYWGRKVGKVLNMVISILHKQYGSKKLVIVDPFGGAGTIVQKLLRVGHKIIYSDPNLYAWLIAKYHIGCKTRRINIQNIFPEETKALDVYGRVRRIKLQQLYTAWCPYCKVSREVVRYYWENGACTARLICGHSVECGDAELEPYYLYPMYELKYPNGKWFYKRRNVWRINELYTRRALLTLTAMLNKIKRYSVKGYIGTLYWLALMAIQYNSSKMA
;
A
#
# COMPACT_ATOMS: atom_id res chain seq x y z
N MET A 1 27.27 -24.77 4.65
CA MET A 1 27.16 -23.57 3.80
C MET A 1 25.92 -22.80 4.21
N ALA A 2 26.11 -21.69 4.92
CA ALA A 2 25.03 -20.91 5.50
C ALA A 2 24.37 -20.03 4.42
N ALA A 3 23.10 -20.29 4.13
CA ALA A 3 22.28 -19.38 3.35
C ALA A 3 22.08 -18.10 4.16
N SER A 4 22.79 -17.04 3.77
CA SER A 4 22.65 -15.71 4.33
C SER A 4 21.22 -15.23 4.13
N ASN A 5 20.43 -15.26 5.19
CA ASN A 5 19.16 -14.55 5.33
C ASN A 5 19.41 -13.03 5.28
N VAL A 6 19.69 -12.51 4.09
CA VAL A 6 19.47 -11.10 3.81
C VAL A 6 17.98 -10.96 3.55
N LEU A 7 17.20 -10.85 4.64
CA LEU A 7 15.93 -10.15 4.61
C LEU A 7 16.25 -8.73 4.15
N GLN A 8 16.33 -8.54 2.84
CA GLN A 8 16.34 -7.24 2.20
C GLN A 8 15.10 -6.55 2.74
N ARG A 9 15.28 -5.64 3.70
CA ARG A 9 14.21 -4.76 4.17
C ARG A 9 13.61 -4.18 2.89
N ALA A 10 12.40 -4.59 2.55
CA ALA A 10 11.68 -4.07 1.40
C ALA A 10 11.42 -2.58 1.69
N VAL A 11 12.39 -1.73 1.35
CA VAL A 11 12.21 -0.29 1.38
C VAL A 11 11.25 -0.04 0.24
N VAL A 12 9.99 0.20 0.56
CA VAL A 12 9.01 0.70 -0.40
C VAL A 12 9.54 2.03 -0.93
N ARG A 13 10.18 1.99 -2.10
CA ARG A 13 10.66 3.16 -2.81
C ARG A 13 9.49 3.66 -3.65
N TYR A 14 9.10 4.91 -3.47
CA TYR A 14 8.30 5.58 -4.50
C TYR A 14 9.07 5.47 -5.82
N TRP A 15 8.46 4.87 -6.85
CA TRP A 15 9.12 4.46 -8.09
C TRP A 15 9.87 5.59 -8.83
N GLY A 16 9.63 6.86 -8.50
CA GLY A 16 10.33 8.04 -9.05
C GLY A 16 11.23 8.81 -8.07
N ARG A 17 11.61 8.24 -6.91
CA ARG A 17 12.43 8.98 -5.92
C ARG A 17 13.86 9.20 -6.44
N LYS A 18 14.22 10.47 -6.66
CA LYS A 18 15.59 10.87 -7.06
C LYS A 18 16.60 10.58 -5.94
N VAL A 19 17.74 9.97 -6.32
CA VAL A 19 18.82 9.52 -5.40
C VAL A 19 19.82 10.64 -5.05
N GLY A 20 20.64 10.40 -4.02
CA GLY A 20 21.57 11.38 -3.44
C GLY A 20 22.50 12.10 -4.42
N LYS A 21 23.04 11.40 -5.44
CA LYS A 21 23.94 12.02 -6.44
C LYS A 21 23.25 13.14 -7.23
N VAL A 22 22.00 12.91 -7.65
CA VAL A 22 21.20 13.92 -8.40
C VAL A 22 20.93 15.14 -7.50
N LEU A 23 20.67 14.92 -6.22
CA LEU A 23 20.43 16.00 -5.26
C LEU A 23 21.64 16.92 -5.10
N ASN A 24 22.83 16.34 -4.96
CA ASN A 24 24.06 17.13 -4.83
C ASN A 24 24.40 17.88 -6.12
N MET A 25 24.15 17.26 -7.27
CA MET A 25 24.32 17.91 -8.57
C MET A 25 23.43 19.16 -8.71
N VAL A 26 22.14 19.06 -8.40
CA VAL A 26 21.21 20.20 -8.45
C VAL A 26 21.69 21.35 -7.56
N ILE A 27 22.14 21.06 -6.33
CA ILE A 27 22.67 22.10 -5.43
C ILE A 27 23.93 22.74 -6.00
N SER A 28 24.84 21.94 -6.56
CA SER A 28 26.08 22.47 -7.15
C SER A 28 25.82 23.40 -8.33
N ILE A 29 24.85 23.07 -9.20
CA ILE A 29 24.44 23.91 -10.33
C ILE A 29 23.88 25.24 -9.82
N LEU A 30 22.96 25.18 -8.85
CA LEU A 30 22.36 26.38 -8.25
C LEU A 30 23.43 27.27 -7.60
N HIS A 31 24.38 26.68 -6.88
CA HIS A 31 25.47 27.42 -6.25
C HIS A 31 26.43 28.03 -7.27
N LYS A 32 26.75 27.31 -8.35
CA LYS A 32 27.61 27.83 -9.42
C LYS A 32 26.96 29.02 -10.14
N GLN A 33 25.66 28.96 -10.37
CA GLN A 33 24.93 29.97 -11.15
C GLN A 33 24.47 31.17 -10.33
N TYR A 34 24.13 30.97 -9.05
CA TYR A 34 23.51 32.00 -8.22
C TYR A 34 24.27 32.26 -6.89
N GLY A 35 25.39 31.56 -6.66
CA GLY A 35 26.19 31.67 -5.44
C GLY A 35 25.42 31.21 -4.19
N SER A 36 25.68 31.90 -3.08
CA SER A 36 25.06 31.63 -1.77
C SER A 36 23.67 32.24 -1.57
N LYS A 37 23.08 32.82 -2.63
CA LYS A 37 21.78 33.52 -2.53
C LYS A 37 20.67 32.54 -2.17
N LYS A 38 19.78 32.97 -1.27
CA LYS A 38 18.52 32.24 -1.02
C LYS A 38 17.56 32.55 -2.18
N LEU A 39 16.98 31.50 -2.73
CA LEU A 39 16.16 31.53 -3.95
C LEU A 39 14.74 31.08 -3.63
N VAL A 40 13.80 31.51 -4.46
CA VAL A 40 12.47 30.90 -4.57
C VAL A 40 12.54 29.92 -5.74
N ILE A 41 12.38 28.62 -5.49
CA ILE A 41 12.52 27.57 -6.51
C ILE A 41 11.16 26.91 -6.70
N VAL A 42 10.77 26.71 -7.95
CA VAL A 42 9.53 26.01 -8.31
C VAL A 42 9.88 24.60 -8.77
N ASP A 43 9.28 23.60 -8.15
CA ASP A 43 9.37 22.19 -8.54
C ASP A 43 7.96 21.68 -8.89
N PRO A 44 7.53 21.77 -10.16
CA PRO A 44 6.18 21.40 -10.59
C PRO A 44 6.00 19.88 -10.78
N PHE A 45 7.08 19.10 -10.64
CA PHE A 45 7.09 17.63 -10.74
C PHE A 45 7.97 17.04 -9.63
N GLY A 46 7.70 17.46 -8.40
CA GLY A 46 8.62 17.21 -7.30
C GLY A 46 8.62 15.76 -6.81
N GLY A 47 7.70 14.91 -7.28
CA GLY A 47 7.62 13.50 -6.94
C GLY A 47 7.52 13.32 -5.42
N ALA A 48 8.36 12.44 -4.87
CA ALA A 48 8.44 12.20 -3.43
C ALA A 48 9.00 13.38 -2.59
N GLY A 49 9.29 14.55 -3.20
CA GLY A 49 9.71 15.76 -2.50
C GLY A 49 11.16 15.74 -1.99
N THR A 50 12.02 14.87 -2.52
CA THR A 50 13.41 14.75 -2.05
C THR A 50 14.28 15.95 -2.38
N ILE A 51 14.15 16.50 -3.60
CA ILE A 51 14.83 17.74 -4.00
C ILE A 51 14.36 18.89 -3.10
N VAL A 52 13.05 19.08 -3.01
CA VAL A 52 12.42 20.10 -2.18
C VAL A 52 12.91 20.03 -0.74
N GLN A 53 12.88 18.85 -0.10
CA GLN A 53 13.34 18.68 1.27
C GLN A 53 14.81 19.12 1.43
N LYS A 54 15.68 18.77 0.49
CA LYS A 54 17.11 19.11 0.55
C LYS A 54 17.32 20.61 0.31
N LEU A 55 16.62 21.23 -0.64
CA LEU A 55 16.70 22.66 -0.92
C LEU A 55 16.16 23.52 0.24
N LEU A 56 15.09 23.06 0.90
CA LEU A 56 14.59 23.69 2.13
C LEU A 56 15.64 23.64 3.24
N ARG A 57 16.37 22.53 3.40
CA ARG A 57 17.44 22.41 4.43
C ARG A 57 18.61 23.35 4.22
N VAL A 58 18.91 23.73 2.98
CA VAL A 58 19.93 24.74 2.68
C VAL A 58 19.36 26.17 2.67
N GLY A 59 18.08 26.35 3.00
CA GLY A 59 17.44 27.64 3.27
C GLY A 59 16.75 28.30 2.07
N HIS A 60 16.56 27.60 0.95
CA HIS A 60 15.73 28.13 -0.15
C HIS A 60 14.24 28.09 0.22
N LYS A 61 13.43 28.95 -0.42
CA LYS A 61 11.97 28.88 -0.39
C LYS A 61 11.51 28.06 -1.59
N ILE A 62 10.55 27.16 -1.41
CA ILE A 62 10.12 26.24 -2.47
C ILE A 62 8.62 26.33 -2.71
N ILE A 63 8.22 26.36 -3.98
CA ILE A 63 6.85 26.10 -4.45
C ILE A 63 6.85 24.70 -5.05
N TYR A 64 6.12 23.78 -4.42
CA TYR A 64 6.05 22.37 -4.84
C TYR A 64 4.69 22.08 -5.44
N SER A 65 4.68 21.35 -6.57
CA SER A 65 3.49 20.73 -7.13
C SER A 65 3.84 19.34 -7.66
N ASP A 66 2.83 18.46 -7.70
CA ASP A 66 2.88 17.20 -8.42
C ASP A 66 1.45 16.78 -8.79
N PRO A 67 1.18 16.41 -10.06
CA PRO A 67 -0.15 15.96 -10.46
C PRO A 67 -0.53 14.60 -9.86
N ASN A 68 0.45 13.79 -9.44
CA ASN A 68 0.20 12.52 -8.78
C ASN A 68 -0.06 12.74 -7.29
N LEU A 69 -1.31 12.51 -6.87
CA LEU A 69 -1.73 12.65 -5.48
C LEU A 69 -0.86 11.81 -4.50
N TYR A 70 -0.36 10.64 -4.92
CA TYR A 70 0.55 9.83 -4.11
C TYR A 70 1.89 10.52 -3.90
N ALA A 71 2.47 11.11 -4.95
CA ALA A 71 3.71 11.88 -4.85
C ALA A 71 3.51 13.07 -3.91
N TRP A 72 2.44 13.83 -4.11
CA TRP A 72 2.11 14.98 -3.26
C TRP A 72 1.97 14.60 -1.79
N LEU A 73 1.24 13.52 -1.48
CA LEU A 73 1.07 13.04 -0.11
C LEU A 73 2.40 12.58 0.50
N ILE A 74 3.23 11.86 -0.26
CA ILE A 74 4.57 11.44 0.18
C ILE A 74 5.46 12.65 0.45
N ALA A 75 5.49 13.63 -0.45
CA ALA A 75 6.28 14.86 -0.30
C ALA A 75 5.81 15.68 0.91
N LYS A 76 4.50 15.90 1.04
CA LYS A 76 3.88 16.55 2.21
C LYS A 76 4.29 15.85 3.50
N TYR A 77 4.34 14.52 3.50
CA TYR A 77 4.84 13.77 4.65
C TYR A 77 6.33 14.02 4.89
N HIS A 78 7.14 13.80 3.86
CA HIS A 78 8.60 13.83 3.93
C HIS A 78 9.14 15.22 4.33
N ILE A 79 8.45 16.28 3.94
CA ILE A 79 8.83 17.67 4.19
C ILE A 79 8.19 18.18 5.49
N GLY A 80 6.91 17.86 5.74
CA GLY A 80 6.13 18.44 6.83
C GLY A 80 6.18 17.69 8.16
N CYS A 81 6.62 16.43 8.21
CA CYS A 81 6.70 15.72 9.49
C CYS A 81 7.93 16.12 10.29
N LYS A 82 7.72 16.69 11.47
CA LYS A 82 8.67 16.50 12.57
C LYS A 82 8.51 15.05 13.03
N THR A 83 9.56 14.25 12.87
CA THR A 83 9.62 12.81 13.13
C THR A 83 9.08 12.42 14.50
N ARG A 84 7.77 12.19 14.62
CA ARG A 84 7.24 11.33 15.68
C ARG A 84 7.45 9.90 15.20
N ARG A 85 8.16 9.09 15.99
CA ARG A 85 8.28 7.64 15.73
C ARG A 85 6.88 7.06 15.74
N ILE A 86 6.37 6.71 14.57
CA ILE A 86 5.10 5.98 14.45
C ILE A 86 5.42 4.53 14.75
N ASN A 87 4.83 3.96 15.80
CA ASN A 87 4.93 2.53 16.04
C ASN A 87 4.04 1.81 15.02
N ILE A 88 4.69 1.24 14.00
CA ILE A 88 4.01 0.59 12.88
C ILE A 88 3.34 -0.74 13.24
N GLN A 89 3.75 -1.38 14.33
CA GLN A 89 3.25 -2.69 14.74
C GLN A 89 1.77 -2.60 15.13
N ASN A 90 1.33 -1.47 15.68
CA ASN A 90 -0.07 -1.23 16.01
C ASN A 90 -0.96 -0.91 14.79
N ILE A 91 -0.44 -0.94 13.55
CA ILE A 91 -1.21 -0.53 12.36
C ILE A 91 -1.90 -1.71 11.70
N PHE A 92 -1.24 -2.86 11.62
CA PHE A 92 -1.82 -4.03 10.98
C PHE A 92 -2.79 -4.70 11.96
N PRO A 93 -4.06 -4.91 11.59
CA PRO A 93 -4.96 -5.69 12.43
C PRO A 93 -4.40 -7.10 12.53
N GLU A 94 -4.26 -7.64 13.74
CA GLU A 94 -3.96 -9.06 13.92
C GLU A 94 -5.21 -9.90 13.66
N GLU A 95 -6.38 -9.32 13.93
CA GLU A 95 -7.68 -9.95 13.85
C GLU A 95 -8.70 -9.05 13.15
N THR A 96 -9.74 -9.69 12.59
CA THR A 96 -10.92 -9.01 12.07
C THR A 96 -12.20 -9.76 12.43
N LYS A 97 -13.33 -9.04 12.34
CA LYS A 97 -14.65 -9.64 12.31
C LYS A 97 -14.98 -10.03 10.87
N ALA A 98 -15.57 -11.20 10.69
CA ALA A 98 -16.03 -11.72 9.41
C ALA A 98 -17.40 -12.38 9.60
N LEU A 99 -18.16 -12.53 8.51
CA LEU A 99 -19.43 -13.23 8.49
C LEU A 99 -19.22 -14.60 7.86
N ASP A 100 -19.75 -15.66 8.49
CA ASP A 100 -19.82 -16.97 7.85
C ASP A 100 -21.00 -17.07 6.87
N VAL A 101 -21.12 -18.21 6.18
CA VAL A 101 -22.17 -18.46 5.19
C VAL A 101 -23.61 -18.36 5.75
N TYR A 102 -23.77 -18.39 7.07
CA TYR A 102 -25.06 -18.22 7.76
C TYR A 102 -25.24 -16.81 8.33
N GLY A 103 -24.33 -15.88 8.03
CA GLY A 103 -24.36 -14.52 8.56
C GLY A 103 -23.90 -14.38 10.01
N ARG A 104 -23.30 -15.41 10.61
CA ARG A 104 -22.81 -15.34 12.00
C ARG A 104 -21.46 -14.63 12.05
N VAL A 105 -21.30 -13.75 13.04
CA VAL A 105 -20.05 -13.02 13.23
C VAL A 105 -18.99 -13.94 13.83
N ARG A 106 -17.88 -14.10 13.12
CA ARG A 106 -16.68 -14.79 13.59
C ARG A 106 -15.53 -13.81 13.75
N ARG A 107 -14.68 -14.08 14.73
CA ARG A 107 -13.40 -13.39 14.89
C ARG A 107 -12.30 -14.27 14.34
N ILE A 108 -11.53 -13.77 13.39
CA ILE A 108 -10.47 -14.53 12.73
C ILE A 108 -9.15 -13.80 12.83
N LYS A 109 -8.05 -14.55 12.93
CA LYS A 109 -6.71 -13.99 12.82
C LYS A 109 -6.39 -13.80 11.34
N LEU A 110 -5.95 -12.61 10.94
CA LEU A 110 -5.64 -12.34 9.53
C LEU A 110 -4.54 -13.26 9.01
N GLN A 111 -3.60 -13.68 9.87
CA GLN A 111 -2.56 -14.64 9.49
C GLN A 111 -3.14 -15.98 9.00
N GLN A 112 -4.29 -16.43 9.52
CA GLN A 112 -4.93 -17.68 9.09
C GLN A 112 -5.35 -17.63 7.62
N LEU A 113 -5.66 -16.42 7.11
CA LEU A 113 -6.00 -16.21 5.71
C LEU A 113 -4.83 -16.48 4.76
N TYR A 114 -3.60 -16.45 5.26
CA TYR A 114 -2.35 -16.60 4.51
C TYR A 114 -1.56 -17.84 4.97
N THR A 115 -2.23 -18.82 5.55
CA THR A 115 -1.67 -20.14 5.89
C THR A 115 -2.47 -21.24 5.23
N ALA A 116 -1.81 -22.31 4.82
CA ALA A 116 -2.47 -23.49 4.27
C ALA A 116 -1.80 -24.78 4.74
N TRP A 117 -2.58 -25.86 4.83
CA TRP A 117 -2.08 -27.18 5.18
C TRP A 117 -1.22 -27.74 4.04
N CYS A 118 -0.01 -28.19 4.37
CA CYS A 118 0.86 -28.86 3.41
C CYS A 118 0.70 -30.39 3.54
N PRO A 119 0.20 -31.10 2.51
CA PRO A 119 0.05 -32.56 2.57
C PRO A 119 1.40 -33.28 2.63
N TYR A 120 2.45 -32.69 2.06
CA TYR A 120 3.81 -33.24 2.06
C TYR A 120 4.51 -33.09 3.42
N CYS A 121 4.41 -31.91 4.03
CA CYS A 121 5.04 -31.64 5.33
C CYS A 121 4.17 -32.04 6.52
N LYS A 122 2.90 -32.37 6.29
CA LYS A 122 1.89 -32.65 7.32
C LYS A 122 1.79 -31.57 8.40
N VAL A 123 1.95 -30.31 7.99
CA VAL A 123 1.83 -29.13 8.86
C VAL A 123 1.30 -27.93 8.08
N SER A 124 0.65 -27.00 8.76
CA SER A 124 0.27 -25.71 8.18
C SER A 124 1.51 -24.82 7.97
N ARG A 125 1.59 -24.20 6.80
CA ARG A 125 2.69 -23.31 6.39
C ARG A 125 2.15 -22.00 5.86
N GLU A 126 2.95 -20.95 5.99
CA GLU A 126 2.66 -19.65 5.40
C GLU A 126 2.68 -19.73 3.87
N VAL A 127 1.75 -19.03 3.24
CA VAL A 127 1.63 -18.89 1.81
C VAL A 127 2.47 -17.70 1.36
N VAL A 128 3.43 -17.95 0.47
CA VAL A 128 4.29 -16.93 -0.13
C VAL A 128 3.55 -16.19 -1.24
N ARG A 129 2.83 -16.93 -2.08
CA ARG A 129 2.02 -16.37 -3.17
C ARG A 129 0.88 -17.28 -3.57
N TYR A 130 -0.19 -16.68 -4.07
CA TYR A 130 -1.30 -17.35 -4.72
C TYR A 130 -1.22 -17.16 -6.24
N TYR A 131 -1.56 -18.20 -6.97
CA TYR A 131 -1.75 -18.17 -8.41
C TYR A 131 -3.21 -18.46 -8.73
N TRP A 132 -3.74 -17.76 -9.71
CA TRP A 132 -5.10 -17.93 -10.19
C TRP A 132 -5.05 -18.19 -11.69
N GLU A 133 -5.40 -19.41 -12.10
CA GLU A 133 -5.44 -19.83 -13.50
C GLU A 133 -6.76 -20.56 -13.76
N ASN A 134 -7.53 -20.12 -14.75
CA ASN A 134 -8.82 -20.72 -15.15
C ASN A 134 -9.81 -20.96 -13.99
N GLY A 135 -9.79 -20.09 -12.96
CA GLY A 135 -10.65 -20.21 -11.78
C GLY A 135 -10.11 -21.13 -10.67
N ALA A 136 -9.02 -21.86 -10.91
CA ALA A 136 -8.32 -22.63 -9.89
C ALA A 136 -7.31 -21.76 -9.14
N CYS A 137 -7.23 -21.92 -7.81
CA CYS A 137 -6.23 -21.27 -6.96
C CYS A 137 -5.16 -22.29 -6.56
N THR A 138 -3.90 -21.92 -6.74
CA THR A 138 -2.75 -22.66 -6.20
C THR A 138 -1.96 -21.76 -5.26
N ALA A 139 -1.64 -22.25 -4.07
CA ALA A 139 -0.82 -21.55 -3.08
C ALA A 139 0.60 -22.12 -3.08
N ARG A 140 1.60 -21.27 -3.28
CA ARG A 140 3.01 -21.61 -3.03
C ARG A 140 3.33 -21.39 -1.56
N LEU A 141 3.70 -22.45 -0.87
CA LEU A 141 4.04 -22.41 0.55
C LEU A 141 5.50 -22.06 0.76
N ILE A 142 5.83 -21.55 1.95
CA ILE A 142 7.21 -21.22 2.34
C ILE A 142 8.14 -22.44 2.35
N CYS A 143 7.59 -23.65 2.53
CA CYS A 143 8.34 -24.90 2.41
C CYS A 143 8.68 -25.29 0.97
N GLY A 144 8.26 -24.52 -0.03
CA GLY A 144 8.52 -24.80 -1.44
C GLY A 144 7.55 -25.80 -2.09
N HIS A 145 6.49 -26.24 -1.41
CA HIS A 145 5.42 -27.02 -2.03
C HIS A 145 4.30 -26.11 -2.55
N SER A 146 3.62 -26.57 -3.60
CA SER A 146 2.40 -25.94 -4.11
C SER A 146 1.20 -26.80 -3.72
N VAL A 147 0.12 -26.16 -3.27
CA VAL A 147 -1.12 -26.85 -2.88
C VAL A 147 -2.32 -26.15 -3.51
N GLU A 148 -3.33 -26.91 -3.90
CA GLU A 148 -4.59 -26.33 -4.34
C GLU A 148 -5.27 -25.61 -3.16
N CYS A 149 -5.93 -24.50 -3.47
CA CYS A 149 -6.63 -23.65 -2.52
C CYS A 149 -7.93 -23.12 -3.11
N GLY A 150 -8.79 -22.60 -2.24
CA GLY A 150 -9.88 -21.70 -2.61
C GLY A 150 -9.59 -20.26 -2.19
N ASP A 151 -10.54 -19.36 -2.46
CA ASP A 151 -10.61 -18.06 -1.77
C ASP A 151 -11.08 -18.26 -0.31
N ALA A 152 -11.12 -17.19 0.47
CA ALA A 152 -11.78 -17.23 1.78
C ALA A 152 -13.28 -17.48 1.62
N GLU A 153 -13.85 -18.33 2.48
CA GLU A 153 -15.30 -18.61 2.53
C GLU A 153 -16.08 -17.60 3.39
N LEU A 154 -15.37 -16.65 3.99
CA LEU A 154 -15.93 -15.64 4.90
C LEU A 154 -16.12 -14.30 4.17
N GLU A 155 -17.15 -13.57 4.58
CA GLU A 155 -17.43 -12.22 4.07
C GLU A 155 -16.95 -11.14 5.05
N PRO A 156 -16.55 -9.94 4.57
CA PRO A 156 -16.16 -8.85 5.45
C PRO A 156 -17.32 -8.35 6.31
N TYR A 157 -17.12 -8.26 7.62
CA TYR A 157 -18.09 -7.66 8.54
C TYR A 157 -18.14 -6.13 8.42
N TYR A 158 -16.98 -5.50 8.19
CA TYR A 158 -16.89 -4.04 8.11
C TYR A 158 -17.26 -3.56 6.71
N LEU A 159 -17.99 -2.44 6.64
CA LEU A 159 -18.41 -1.84 5.38
C LEU A 159 -17.24 -1.45 4.48
N TYR A 160 -17.40 -1.71 3.18
CA TYR A 160 -16.47 -1.35 2.11
C TYR A 160 -17.24 -0.83 0.89
N PRO A 161 -16.55 -0.10 -0.01
CA PRO A 161 -17.18 0.41 -1.21
C PRO A 161 -17.75 -0.71 -2.09
N MET A 162 -19.06 -0.66 -2.34
CA MET A 162 -19.77 -1.54 -3.28
C MET A 162 -20.26 -0.76 -4.52
N TYR A 163 -19.64 0.38 -4.81
CA TYR A 163 -20.04 1.24 -5.92
C TYR A 163 -19.86 0.55 -7.27
N GLU A 164 -20.77 0.86 -8.19
CA GLU A 164 -20.65 0.48 -9.59
C GLU A 164 -19.50 1.24 -10.26
N LEU A 165 -18.83 0.60 -11.22
CA LEU A 165 -17.81 1.22 -12.07
C LEU A 165 -18.47 2.07 -13.17
N LYS A 166 -19.25 3.08 -12.75
CA LYS A 166 -19.94 4.05 -13.61
C LYS A 166 -19.48 5.48 -13.30
N TYR A 167 -19.41 6.29 -14.35
CA TYR A 167 -19.30 7.73 -14.22
C TYR A 167 -20.63 8.34 -13.75
N PRO A 168 -20.63 9.56 -13.20
CA PRO A 168 -21.87 10.24 -12.77
C PRO A 168 -22.92 10.38 -13.88
N ASN A 169 -22.51 10.42 -15.14
CA ASN A 169 -23.40 10.46 -16.31
C ASN A 169 -23.99 9.08 -16.69
N GLY A 170 -23.83 8.07 -15.84
CA GLY A 170 -24.32 6.70 -16.06
C GLY A 170 -23.48 5.85 -17.01
N LYS A 171 -22.47 6.41 -17.69
CA LYS A 171 -21.60 5.63 -18.59
C LYS A 171 -20.68 4.72 -17.79
N TRP A 172 -20.51 3.49 -18.26
CA TRP A 172 -19.57 2.54 -17.68
C TRP A 172 -18.11 2.98 -17.88
N PHE A 173 -17.24 2.59 -16.95
CA PHE A 173 -15.81 2.76 -17.10
C PHE A 173 -15.31 1.94 -18.30
N TYR A 174 -14.49 2.56 -19.15
CA TYR A 174 -13.97 1.93 -20.37
C TYR A 174 -13.18 0.63 -20.07
N LYS A 175 -12.40 0.62 -18.97
CA LYS A 175 -11.60 -0.53 -18.54
C LYS A 175 -12.21 -1.24 -17.32
N ARG A 176 -13.43 -1.78 -17.46
CA ARG A 176 -14.13 -2.50 -16.39
C ARG A 176 -13.72 -3.97 -16.19
N ARG A 177 -12.86 -4.53 -17.06
CA ARG A 177 -12.25 -5.88 -16.92
C ARG A 177 -13.25 -6.98 -16.50
N ASN A 178 -14.44 -6.97 -17.11
CA ASN A 178 -15.55 -7.90 -16.86
C ASN A 178 -16.16 -7.88 -15.44
N VAL A 179 -15.91 -6.83 -14.65
CA VAL A 179 -16.60 -6.59 -13.38
C VAL A 179 -17.52 -5.38 -13.44
N TRP A 180 -18.49 -5.33 -12.55
CA TRP A 180 -19.51 -4.29 -12.46
C TRP A 180 -19.28 -3.37 -11.27
N ARG A 181 -18.73 -3.91 -10.17
CA ARG A 181 -18.53 -3.19 -8.90
C ARG A 181 -17.08 -3.21 -8.45
N ILE A 182 -16.71 -2.21 -7.65
CA ILE A 182 -15.35 -2.06 -7.13
C ILE A 182 -14.91 -3.29 -6.31
N ASN A 183 -15.79 -3.87 -5.50
CA ASN A 183 -15.45 -5.00 -4.65
C ASN A 183 -15.10 -6.27 -5.43
N GLU A 184 -15.63 -6.43 -6.64
CA GLU A 184 -15.40 -7.60 -7.48
C GLU A 184 -13.95 -7.67 -8.00
N LEU A 185 -13.25 -6.52 -8.00
CA LEU A 185 -11.83 -6.42 -8.31
C LEU A 185 -10.94 -7.13 -7.29
N TYR A 186 -11.46 -7.56 -6.15
CA TYR A 186 -10.70 -8.15 -5.06
C TYR A 186 -11.15 -9.57 -4.76
N THR A 187 -10.24 -10.40 -4.24
CA THR A 187 -10.61 -11.68 -3.60
C THR A 187 -11.27 -11.40 -2.26
N ARG A 188 -12.11 -12.32 -1.77
CA ARG A 188 -12.73 -12.21 -0.44
C ARG A 188 -11.66 -12.15 0.65
N ARG A 189 -10.59 -12.94 0.48
CA ARG A 189 -9.38 -12.87 1.32
C ARG A 189 -8.81 -11.46 1.38
N ALA A 190 -8.61 -10.81 0.22
CA ALA A 190 -8.08 -9.45 0.16
C ALA A 190 -9.06 -8.45 0.80
N LEU A 191 -10.35 -8.58 0.54
CA LEU A 191 -11.38 -7.72 1.14
C LEU A 191 -11.37 -7.82 2.66
N LEU A 192 -11.31 -9.03 3.25
CA LEU A 192 -11.23 -9.21 4.71
C LEU A 192 -10.06 -8.43 5.32
N THR A 193 -8.89 -8.53 4.69
CA THR A 193 -7.69 -7.81 5.12
C THR A 193 -7.83 -6.29 4.93
N LEU A 194 -8.23 -5.83 3.75
CA LEU A 194 -8.34 -4.41 3.40
C LEU A 194 -9.41 -3.70 4.24
N THR A 195 -10.54 -4.35 4.51
CA THR A 195 -11.61 -3.79 5.35
C THR A 195 -11.21 -3.72 6.82
N ALA A 196 -10.50 -4.71 7.33
CA ALA A 196 -9.92 -4.68 8.66
C ALA A 196 -8.95 -3.51 8.82
N MET A 197 -8.04 -3.34 7.84
CA MET A 197 -7.14 -2.19 7.78
C MET A 197 -7.92 -0.88 7.72
N LEU A 198 -8.87 -0.76 6.81
CA LEU A 198 -9.69 0.46 6.65
C LEU A 198 -10.43 0.83 7.94
N ASN A 199 -11.06 -0.13 8.62
CA ASN A 199 -11.73 0.12 9.90
C ASN A 199 -10.73 0.57 10.97
N LYS A 200 -9.55 -0.06 11.06
CA LYS A 200 -8.49 0.35 11.98
C LYS A 200 -8.03 1.78 11.67
N ILE A 201 -7.81 2.10 10.40
CA ILE A 201 -7.44 3.43 9.92
C ILE A 201 -8.50 4.45 10.29
N LYS A 202 -9.79 4.20 10.02
CA LYS A 202 -10.87 5.13 10.37
C LYS A 202 -10.89 5.46 11.86
N ARG A 203 -10.59 4.49 12.74
CA ARG A 203 -10.47 4.72 14.20
C ARG A 203 -9.25 5.56 14.57
N TYR A 204 -8.14 5.42 13.85
CA TYR A 204 -6.92 6.22 14.06
C TYR A 204 -6.94 7.57 13.34
N SER A 205 -7.62 7.70 12.20
CA SER A 205 -7.59 8.88 11.34
C SER A 205 -8.31 10.08 11.95
N VAL A 206 -9.09 9.85 13.00
CA VAL A 206 -9.62 10.92 13.87
C VAL A 206 -8.48 11.67 14.59
N LYS A 207 -7.26 11.11 14.69
CA LYS A 207 -6.12 11.68 15.42
C LYS A 207 -5.04 12.30 14.52
N GLY A 208 -5.46 13.06 13.51
CA GLY A 208 -4.58 13.93 12.71
C GLY A 208 -3.66 13.20 11.73
N TYR A 209 -2.44 13.72 11.56
CA TYR A 209 -1.48 13.41 10.50
C TYR A 209 -1.17 11.91 10.25
N ILE A 210 -1.23 11.08 11.30
CA ILE A 210 -0.99 9.64 11.22
C ILE A 210 -2.07 8.95 10.37
N GLY A 211 -3.32 9.45 10.41
CA GLY A 211 -4.42 8.94 9.60
C GLY A 211 -4.12 9.02 8.10
N THR A 212 -3.59 10.17 7.65
CA THR A 212 -3.28 10.41 6.23
C THR A 212 -2.25 9.42 5.70
N LEU A 213 -1.25 9.05 6.50
CA LEU A 213 -0.27 8.05 6.11
C LEU A 213 -0.86 6.66 5.93
N TYR A 214 -1.77 6.27 6.81
CA TYR A 214 -2.39 4.97 6.67
C TYR A 214 -3.34 4.93 5.48
N TRP A 215 -4.04 6.02 5.21
CA TRP A 215 -4.79 6.17 3.97
C TRP A 215 -3.90 6.04 2.74
N LEU A 216 -2.73 6.69 2.73
CA LEU A 216 -1.75 6.55 1.66
C LEU A 216 -1.29 5.09 1.51
N ALA A 217 -0.94 4.42 2.61
CA ALA A 217 -0.52 3.03 2.58
C ALA A 217 -1.63 2.11 2.04
N LEU A 218 -2.86 2.29 2.51
CA LEU A 218 -4.02 1.54 2.05
C LEU A 218 -4.28 1.76 0.55
N MET A 219 -4.16 3.00 0.07
CA MET A 219 -4.31 3.35 -1.34
C MET A 219 -3.20 2.73 -2.20
N ALA A 220 -1.95 2.77 -1.74
CA ALA A 220 -0.81 2.23 -2.47
C ALA A 220 -0.87 0.70 -2.64
N ILE A 221 -1.48 -0.03 -1.70
CA ILE A 221 -1.62 -1.49 -1.79
C ILE A 221 -2.85 -1.94 -2.57
N GLN A 222 -3.80 -1.06 -2.91
CA GLN A 222 -5.05 -1.45 -3.58
C GLN A 222 -4.77 -2.21 -4.88
N TYR A 223 -3.92 -1.68 -5.75
CA TYR A 223 -3.62 -2.32 -7.04
C TYR A 223 -3.06 -3.73 -6.84
N ASN A 224 -2.00 -3.87 -6.03
CA ASN A 224 -1.36 -5.16 -5.74
C ASN A 224 -2.26 -6.16 -4.97
N SER A 225 -3.29 -5.66 -4.29
CA SER A 225 -4.26 -6.50 -3.56
C SER A 225 -5.45 -6.90 -4.42
N SER A 226 -5.57 -6.31 -5.62
CA SER A 226 -6.64 -6.62 -6.56
C SER A 226 -6.29 -7.85 -7.41
N LYS A 227 -7.30 -8.44 -8.05
CA LYS A 227 -7.17 -9.46 -9.09
C LYS A 227 -6.57 -8.90 -10.40
N MET A 228 -6.16 -7.64 -10.42
CA MET A 228 -5.60 -6.94 -11.59
C MET A 228 -4.06 -6.83 -11.57
N ALA A 229 -3.42 -7.26 -10.49
CA ALA A 229 -1.98 -7.20 -10.29
C ALA A 229 -1.22 -8.30 -11.06
#